data_AF-A0A2P8DSM5-F1
#
_entry.id   AF-A0A2P8DSM5-F1
#
_cell.length_a   1.000
_cell.length_b   1.000
_cell.length_c   1.000
_cell.angle_alpha   90.00
_cell.angle_beta   90.00
_cell.angle_gamma   90.00
#
_symmetry.space_group_name_H-M   'P 1'
#
loop_
_entity.id
_entity.type
_entity.pdbx_description
1 polymer ?
#
loop_
_entity_poly.entity_id
_entity_poly.type
_entity_poly.pdbx_seq_one_letter_code
_entity_poly.pdbx_strand_id
1 'polypeptide(L)' 'MVGKAAIPTIIVIWLLIGVFAAIQRGYFDSGEQNCASLGTTAVTILAGPLNYVGVNPTLECPEVPQPSK' A
#
# COMPACT_ATOMS: atom_id res chain seq x y z
N MET A 1 -5.57 28.92 -15.30
CA MET A 1 -6.33 27.66 -15.13
C MET A 1 -5.45 26.47 -14.68
N VAL A 2 -4.30 26.69 -14.04
CA VAL A 2 -3.38 25.59 -13.65
C VAL A 2 -3.64 25.05 -12.22
N GLY A 3 -4.40 25.75 -11.38
CA GLY A 3 -4.52 25.41 -9.96
C GLY A 3 -5.58 24.36 -9.56
N LYS A 4 -6.56 24.03 -10.43
CA LYS A 4 -7.71 23.18 -10.01
C LYS A 4 -7.58 21.70 -10.39
N ALA A 5 -6.81 21.39 -11.45
CA ALA A 5 -6.70 20.03 -11.99
C ALA A 5 -5.48 19.25 -11.48
N ALA A 6 -4.48 19.92 -10.88
CA ALA A 6 -3.25 19.26 -10.45
C ALA A 6 -3.49 18.20 -9.35
N ILE A 7 -4.28 18.55 -8.33
CA ILE A 7 -4.60 17.66 -7.21
C ILE A 7 -5.27 16.35 -7.67
N PRO A 8 -6.38 16.37 -8.44
CA PRO A 8 -7.00 15.13 -8.88
C PRO A 8 -6.08 14.31 -9.80
N THR A 9 -5.27 14.95 -10.65
CA THR A 9 -4.28 14.23 -11.47
C THR A 9 -3.25 13.50 -10.60
N ILE A 10 -2.72 14.16 -9.56
CA ILE A 10 -1.77 13.54 -8.62
C ILE A 10 -2.42 12.35 -7.91
N ILE A 11 -3.67 12.49 -7.44
CA ILE A 11 -4.40 11.40 -6.78
C ILE A 11 -4.60 10.22 -7.72
N VAL A 12 -4.96 10.46 -8.99
CA VAL A 12 -5.12 9.38 -9.98
C VAL A 12 -3.80 8.65 -10.20
N ILE A 13 -2.70 9.36 -10.39
CA ILE A 13 -1.36 8.76 -10.55
C ILE A 13 -1.00 7.94 -9.30
N TRP A 14 -1.26 8.49 -8.11
CA TRP A 14 -1.03 7.81 -6.85
C TRP A 14 -1.78 6.48 -6.76
N LEU A 15 -3.08 6.48 -7.06
CA LEU A 15 -3.91 5.27 -7.04
C LEU A 15 -3.46 4.23 -8.08
N LEU A 16 -3.03 4.66 -9.27
CA LEU A 16 -2.50 3.77 -10.30
C LEU A 16 -1.22 3.05 -9.83
N ILE A 17 -0.31 3.76 -9.16
CA ILE A 17 0.89 3.15 -8.55
C ILE A 17 0.47 2.13 -7.48
N GLY A 18 -0.54 2.44 -6.68
CA GLY A 18 -1.07 1.55 -5.65
C GLY A 18 -1.67 0.27 -6.23
N VAL A 19 -2.47 0.39 -7.30
CA VAL A 19 -3.02 -0.77 -8.03
C VAL A 19 -1.89 -1.62 -8.61
N PHE A 20 -0.89 -0.99 -9.23
CA PHE A 20 0.28 -1.69 -9.74
C PHE A 20 1.04 -2.44 -8.64
N ALA A 21 1.15 -1.88 -7.44
CA ALA A 21 1.75 -2.55 -6.28
C ALA A 21 0.94 -3.74 -5.79
N ALA A 22 -0.39 -3.64 -5.80
CA ALA A 22 -1.28 -4.75 -5.44
C ALA A 22 -1.24 -5.89 -6.48
N ILE A 23 -1.14 -5.57 -7.77
CA ILE A 23 -0.95 -6.57 -8.85
C ILE A 23 0.38 -7.31 -8.66
N GLN A 24 1.47 -6.59 -8.40
CA GLN A 24 2.78 -7.22 -8.18
C GLN A 24 2.79 -8.18 -6.97
N ARG A 25 1.93 -7.96 -5.98
CA ARG A 25 1.76 -8.85 -4.82
C ARG A 25 0.78 -10.01 -5.03
N GLY A 26 0.18 -10.13 -6.23
CA GLY A 26 -0.78 -11.19 -6.53
C GLY A 26 -2.15 -11.02 -5.85
N TYR A 27 -2.48 -9.81 -5.38
CA TYR A 27 -3.72 -9.59 -4.61
C TYR A 27 -5.00 -9.62 -5.45
N PHE A 28 -4.88 -9.69 -6.78
CA PHE A 28 -6.00 -9.83 -7.72
C PHE A 28 -6.15 -11.26 -8.26
N ASP A 29 -5.37 -12.23 -7.77
CA ASP A 29 -5.49 -13.62 -8.19
C ASP A 29 -6.81 -14.26 -7.69
N SER A 30 -7.21 -15.36 -8.32
CA SER A 30 -8.53 -16.02 -8.14
C SER A 30 -8.70 -16.78 -6.81
N GLY A 31 -8.07 -16.32 -5.74
CA GLY A 31 -8.18 -16.89 -4.39
C GLY A 31 -9.46 -16.50 -3.66
N GLU A 32 -9.71 -17.14 -2.52
CA GLU A 32 -10.88 -16.88 -1.67
C GLU A 32 -10.84 -15.45 -1.12
N GLN A 33 -11.80 -14.62 -1.55
CA GLN A 33 -11.89 -13.23 -1.12
C GLN A 33 -12.59 -13.13 0.23
N ASN A 34 -11.93 -12.50 1.19
CA ASN A 34 -12.45 -12.29 2.54
C ASN A 34 -12.14 -10.86 3.02
N CYS A 35 -12.63 -10.48 4.20
CA CYS A 35 -12.42 -9.13 4.73
C CYS A 35 -10.93 -8.78 4.89
N ALA A 36 -10.09 -9.77 5.21
CA ALA A 36 -8.66 -9.56 5.36
C ALA A 36 -7.97 -9.34 4.00
N SER A 37 -8.32 -10.11 2.96
CA SER A 37 -7.79 -9.91 1.61
C SER A 37 -8.22 -8.56 1.04
N LEU A 38 -9.51 -8.22 1.15
CA LEU A 38 -10.04 -6.94 0.68
C LEU A 38 -9.41 -5.76 1.42
N GLY A 39 -9.29 -5.83 2.74
CA GLY A 39 -8.65 -4.81 3.55
C GLY A 39 -7.18 -4.63 3.19
N THR A 40 -6.45 -5.74 3.01
CA THR A 40 -5.04 -5.71 2.62
C THR A 40 -4.85 -5.10 1.24
N THR A 41 -5.68 -5.45 0.26
CA THR A 41 -5.65 -4.88 -1.09
C THR A 41 -5.94 -3.38 -1.06
N ALA A 42 -6.98 -2.96 -0.32
CA ALA A 42 -7.35 -1.55 -0.19
C ALA A 42 -6.24 -0.71 0.45
N VAL A 43 -5.67 -1.18 1.57
CA VAL A 43 -4.54 -0.52 2.24
C VAL A 43 -3.33 -0.46 1.30
N THR A 44 -3.07 -1.51 0.53
CA THR A 44 -1.97 -1.54 -0.44
C THR A 44 -2.16 -0.53 -1.56
N ILE A 45 -3.38 -0.31 -2.04
CA ILE A 45 -3.63 0.72 -3.07
C ILE A 45 -3.43 2.13 -2.49
N LEU A 46 -3.86 2.38 -1.26
CA LEU A 46 -3.76 3.71 -0.64
C LEU A 46 -2.36 4.05 -0.15
N ALA A 47 -1.70 3.11 0.53
CA ALA A 47 -0.40 3.30 1.18
C ALA A 47 0.78 2.70 0.41
N GLY A 48 0.54 1.80 -0.55
CA GLY A 48 1.56 1.16 -1.37
C GLY A 48 2.50 2.14 -2.08
N PRO A 49 2.02 3.26 -2.66
CA PRO A 49 2.89 4.24 -3.31
C PRO A 49 3.95 4.86 -2.37
N LEU A 50 3.72 4.86 -1.05
CA LEU A 50 4.72 5.33 -0.07
C LEU A 50 6.05 4.57 -0.15
N ASN A 51 6.01 3.28 -0.55
CA ASN A 51 7.22 2.47 -0.76
C ASN A 51 8.08 2.96 -1.94
N TYR A 52 7.48 3.66 -2.91
CA TYR A 52 8.17 4.15 -4.11
C TYR A 52 8.67 5.59 -3.96
N VAL A 53 8.14 6.33 -2.98
CA VAL A 53 8.60 7.69 -2.65
C VAL A 53 9.62 7.71 -1.50
N GLY A 54 10.14 6.54 -1.10
CA GLY A 54 11.29 6.42 -0.20
C GLY A 54 11.01 6.77 1.27
N VAL A 55 9.75 6.68 1.69
CA VAL A 55 9.39 6.86 3.11
C VAL A 55 9.98 5.68 3.89
N ASN A 56 10.94 5.97 4.78
CA ASN A 56 11.61 4.98 5.63
C ASN A 56 11.13 5.14 7.09
N PRO A 57 10.01 4.51 7.49
CA PRO A 57 9.55 4.59 8.87
C PRO A 57 10.51 3.80 9.76
N THR A 58 11.22 4.49 10.64
CA THR A 58 12.02 3.84 11.67
C THR A 58 11.06 3.46 12.80
N LEU A 59 10.93 2.16 13.07
CA LEU A 59 10.19 1.65 14.22
C LEU A 59 11.21 1.33 15.32
N GLU A 60 11.10 1.96 16.48
CA GLU A 60 11.81 1.47 17.66
C GLU A 60 11.18 0.13 18.07
N CYS A 61 11.78 -0.99 17.65
CA CYS A 61 11.40 -2.28 18.16
C CYS A 61 11.92 -2.41 19.61
N PRO A 62 11.04 -2.57 20.62
CA PRO A 62 11.48 -2.99 21.93
C PRO A 62 12.15 -4.38 21.84
N GLU A 63 12.96 -4.72 22.84
CA GLU A 63 13.65 -6.02 22.95
C GLU A 63 12.67 -7.16 22.64
N VAL A 64 12.93 -7.87 21.54
CA VAL A 64 12.07 -8.97 21.09
C VAL A 64 12.29 -10.13 22.06
N PRO A 65 11.26 -10.59 22.79
CA PRO A 65 11.43 -11.70 23.72
C PRO A 65 11.83 -12.96 22.95
N GLN A 66 12.75 -13.73 23.53
CA GLN A 66 13.27 -14.95 22.90
C GLN A 66 12.13 -15.98 22.76
N PRO A 67 11.96 -16.61 21.58
CA PRO A 67 10.93 -17.62 21.40
C PRO A 67 11.19 -18.80 22.36
N SER A 68 10.17 -19.17 23.12
CA SER A 68 10.25 -20.37 23.98
C SER A 68 10.23 -21.62 23.10
N LYS A 69 11.01 -22.63 23.49
CA LYS A 69 11.02 -23.96 22.86
C LYS A 69 9.70 -24.70 23.05
#